data_AF-A0A101JK28-F1
#
_entry.id   AF-A0A101JK28-F1
#
_cell.length_a   1.000
_cell.length_b   1.000
_cell.length_c   1.000
_cell.angle_alpha   90.00
_cell.angle_beta   90.00
_cell.angle_gamma   90.00
#
_symmetry.space_group_name_H-M   'P 1'
#
loop_
_entity.id
_entity.type
_entity.pdbx_description
1 polymer ?
#
loop_
_entity_poly.entity_id
_entity_poly.type
_entity_poly.pdbx_seq_one_letter_code
_entity_poly.pdbx_strand_id
1 'polypeptide(L)'
;MLTIHADSRGHALVVKGEWIADAGPLAELVAAHPRARVRQWPGILTPGFVNLYGTELLEETYHPDPREADELGTEPLTGDALAALSMDDARWGASARRGVQRMLAHGTVAAACESMHNRAVRDAVHRSGLGVVGRLGRPGGAASLDPYACGMPAEFAPPREQGSAARFAVFDVPDETELAERGAATCVATVVAGRLVYRRR
;
A
#
# COMPACT_ATOMS: atom_id res chain seq x y z
N MET A 1 -9.10 21.02 2.76
CA MET A 1 -9.36 20.84 4.20
C MET A 1 -8.14 20.18 4.81
N LEU A 2 -7.65 20.66 5.96
CA LEU A 2 -6.55 20.01 6.70
C LEU A 2 -7.09 18.81 7.48
N THR A 3 -6.37 17.68 7.45
CA THR A 3 -6.69 16.52 8.28
C THR A 3 -5.45 16.11 9.06
N ILE A 4 -5.58 15.96 10.38
CA ILE A 4 -4.55 15.39 11.25
C ILE A 4 -4.80 13.88 11.33
N HIS A 5 -3.83 13.07 10.94
CA HIS A 5 -3.81 11.64 11.18
C HIS A 5 -2.87 11.38 12.36
N ALA A 6 -3.39 10.79 13.43
CA ALA A 6 -2.64 10.52 14.63
C ALA A 6 -2.72 9.05 15.00
N ASP A 7 -1.61 8.51 15.47
CA ASP A 7 -1.49 7.15 15.94
C ASP A 7 -1.70 7.06 17.46
N SER A 8 -1.66 5.85 18.02
CA SER A 8 -1.88 5.61 19.45
C SER A 8 -0.75 6.10 20.34
N ARG A 9 0.42 6.40 19.76
CA ARG A 9 1.61 6.93 20.46
C ARG A 9 1.63 8.47 20.49
N GLY A 10 0.67 9.11 19.84
CA GLY A 10 0.59 10.56 19.75
C GLY A 10 1.47 11.15 18.65
N HIS A 11 2.08 10.33 17.78
CA HIS A 11 2.70 10.83 16.55
C HIS A 11 1.60 11.18 15.55
N ALA A 12 1.76 12.31 14.86
CA ALA A 12 0.74 12.81 13.95
C ALA A 12 1.31 13.48 12.70
N LEU A 13 0.54 13.36 11.62
CA LEU A 13 0.80 13.99 10.33
C LEU A 13 -0.38 14.89 9.95
N VAL A 14 -0.10 16.15 9.59
CA VAL A 14 -1.09 17.08 9.04
C VAL A 14 -1.06 16.99 7.52
N VAL A 15 -2.18 16.59 6.93
CA VAL A 15 -2.34 16.42 5.48
C VAL A 15 -3.07 17.62 4.87
N LYS A 16 -2.50 18.19 3.80
CA LYS A 16 -3.10 19.25 2.97
C LYS A 16 -3.01 18.89 1.48
N GLY A 17 -4.11 18.45 0.90
CA GLY A 17 -4.08 17.94 -0.48
C GLY A 17 -3.15 16.73 -0.55
N GLU A 18 -2.18 16.74 -1.45
CA GLU A 18 -1.23 15.63 -1.64
C GLU A 18 0.02 15.70 -0.76
N TRP A 19 0.10 16.68 0.15
CA TRP A 19 1.32 17.00 0.90
C TRP A 19 1.12 16.90 2.41
N ILE A 20 2.20 16.54 3.11
CA ILE A 20 2.33 16.70 4.56
C ILE A 20 2.65 18.17 4.84
N ALA A 21 1.71 18.87 5.46
CA ALA A 21 1.86 20.28 5.81
C ALA A 21 2.67 20.47 7.10
N ASP A 22 2.61 19.50 8.00
CA ASP A 22 3.33 19.48 9.28
C ASP A 22 3.36 18.05 9.85
N ALA A 23 4.32 17.75 10.72
CA ALA A 23 4.51 16.43 11.34
C ALA A 23 5.12 16.57 12.74
N GLY A 24 4.58 15.84 13.72
CA GLY A 24 5.02 15.99 15.10
C GLY A 24 4.00 15.45 16.13
N PRO A 25 4.14 15.84 17.40
CA PRO A 25 3.21 15.44 18.46
C PRO A 25 1.79 15.95 18.22
N LEU A 26 0.78 15.10 18.44
CA LEU A 26 -0.64 15.44 18.22
C LEU A 26 -1.07 16.73 18.94
N ALA A 27 -0.65 16.92 20.19
CA ALA A 27 -1.03 18.09 20.98
C ALA A 27 -0.56 19.40 20.34
N GLU A 28 0.66 19.42 19.82
CA GLU A 28 1.24 20.59 19.15
C GLU A 28 0.52 20.88 17.82
N LEU A 29 0.25 19.84 17.02
CA LEU A 29 -0.42 20.00 15.73
C LEU A 29 -1.88 20.42 15.88
N VAL A 30 -2.60 19.96 16.91
CA VAL A 30 -3.97 20.42 17.21
C VAL A 30 -3.97 21.89 17.62
N ALA A 31 -2.99 22.32 18.42
CA ALA A 31 -2.86 23.72 18.80
C ALA A 31 -2.52 24.63 17.60
N ALA A 32 -1.61 24.18 16.72
CA ALA A 32 -1.23 24.91 15.50
C ALA A 32 -2.35 24.92 14.43
N HIS A 33 -3.20 23.88 14.41
CA HIS A 33 -4.26 23.73 13.42
C HIS A 33 -5.63 23.44 14.05
N PRO A 34 -6.22 24.37 14.82
CA PRO A 34 -7.42 24.11 15.63
C PRO A 34 -8.68 23.81 14.80
N ARG A 35 -8.66 24.09 13.49
CA ARG A 35 -9.75 23.79 12.55
C ARG A 35 -9.50 22.53 11.71
N ALA A 36 -8.37 21.85 11.90
CA ALA A 36 -8.09 20.62 11.18
C ALA A 36 -8.96 19.48 11.70
N ARG A 37 -9.44 18.65 10.78
CA ARG A 37 -10.19 17.46 11.15
C ARG A 37 -9.24 16.41 11.72
N VAL A 38 -9.46 15.94 12.94
CA VAL A 38 -8.62 14.92 13.57
C VAL A 38 -9.14 13.52 13.26
N ARG A 39 -8.24 12.61 12.86
CA ARG A 39 -8.46 11.16 12.80
C ARG A 39 -7.44 10.49 13.71
N GLN A 40 -7.92 9.84 14.75
CA GLN A 40 -7.10 8.94 15.56
C GLN A 40 -7.27 7.52 15.04
N TRP A 41 -6.17 6.80 15.00
CA TRP A 41 -6.11 5.42 14.54
C TRP A 41 -5.56 4.52 15.65
N PRO A 42 -5.93 3.23 15.66
CA PRO A 42 -5.28 2.27 16.53
C PRO A 42 -3.85 1.98 16.04
N GLY A 43 -2.97 1.65 16.97
CA GLY A 43 -1.58 1.29 16.70
C GLY A 43 -0.71 2.42 16.14
N ILE A 44 0.24 2.09 15.26
CA ILE A 44 1.32 2.99 14.82
C ILE A 44 1.14 3.52 13.40
N LEU A 45 1.56 4.76 13.17
CA LEU A 45 1.68 5.35 11.84
C LEU A 45 3.10 5.14 11.31
N THR A 46 3.22 4.62 10.09
CA THR A 46 4.51 4.43 9.42
C THR A 46 4.49 5.09 8.03
N PRO A 47 5.66 5.30 7.38
CA PRO A 47 5.71 5.76 6.00
C PRO A 47 5.01 4.85 4.96
N GLY A 48 4.64 3.63 5.35
CA GLY A 48 4.15 2.58 4.46
C GLY A 48 5.26 1.86 3.72
N PHE A 49 4.92 0.77 3.05
CA PHE A 49 5.89 -0.10 2.38
C PHE A 49 6.12 0.28 0.91
N VAL A 50 7.35 0.03 0.46
CA VAL A 50 7.68 -0.16 -0.95
C VAL A 50 7.71 -1.67 -1.19
N ASN A 51 6.69 -2.24 -1.84
CA ASN A 51 6.72 -3.67 -2.14
C ASN A 51 7.67 -3.93 -3.31
N LEU A 52 8.71 -4.75 -3.09
CA LEU A 52 9.78 -4.96 -4.06
C LEU A 52 9.37 -5.79 -5.30
N TYR A 53 8.22 -6.48 -5.23
CA TYR A 53 7.78 -7.44 -6.24
C TYR A 53 6.60 -6.91 -7.05
N GLY A 54 6.61 -5.62 -7.37
CA GLY A 54 5.53 -4.96 -8.10
C GLY A 54 5.24 -5.60 -9.46
N THR A 55 6.26 -5.90 -10.25
CA THR A 55 6.09 -6.59 -11.54
C THR A 55 5.47 -7.97 -11.37
N GLU A 56 5.98 -8.77 -10.44
CA GLU A 56 5.48 -10.13 -10.19
C GLU A 56 4.03 -10.11 -9.75
N LEU A 57 3.68 -9.21 -8.82
CA LEU A 57 2.34 -9.12 -8.26
C LEU A 57 1.33 -8.46 -9.22
N LEU A 58 1.75 -7.68 -10.20
CA LEU A 58 0.85 -6.90 -11.06
C LEU A 58 0.79 -7.39 -12.51
N GLU A 59 1.86 -7.99 -13.04
CA GLU A 59 1.96 -8.49 -14.42
C GLU A 59 2.17 -10.01 -14.52
N GLU A 60 2.63 -10.68 -13.47
CA GLU A 60 2.88 -12.14 -13.47
C GLU A 60 1.93 -12.92 -12.54
N THR A 61 0.92 -12.22 -12.01
CA THR A 61 -0.06 -12.77 -11.08
C THR A 61 -1.47 -12.38 -11.50
N TYR A 62 -2.37 -13.35 -11.57
CA TYR A 62 -3.80 -13.08 -11.66
C TYR A 62 -4.42 -13.01 -10.27
N HIS A 63 -5.11 -11.91 -9.98
CA HIS A 63 -5.92 -11.75 -8.77
C HIS A 63 -7.38 -12.05 -9.13
N PRO A 64 -7.96 -13.19 -8.72
CA PRO A 64 -9.29 -13.60 -9.15
C PRO A 64 -10.39 -12.59 -8.82
N ASP A 65 -11.41 -12.47 -9.69
CA ASP A 65 -12.64 -11.76 -9.35
C ASP A 65 -13.40 -12.57 -8.30
N PRO A 66 -14.02 -11.93 -7.28
CA PRO A 66 -14.85 -12.65 -6.32
C PRO A 66 -15.98 -13.48 -6.96
N ARG A 67 -16.42 -13.14 -8.17
CA ARG A 67 -17.41 -13.92 -8.93
C ARG A 67 -16.85 -15.21 -9.52
N GLU A 68 -15.54 -15.31 -9.66
CA GLU A 68 -14.83 -16.50 -10.16
C GLU A 68 -14.36 -17.40 -9.00
N ALA A 69 -14.68 -17.05 -7.74
CA ALA A 69 -14.12 -17.72 -6.57
C ALA A 69 -14.45 -19.22 -6.49
N ASP A 70 -15.64 -19.63 -6.96
CA ASP A 70 -16.04 -21.03 -6.99
C ASP A 70 -15.21 -21.87 -7.99
N GLU A 71 -14.65 -21.24 -9.02
CA GLU A 71 -13.86 -21.90 -10.07
C GLU A 71 -12.35 -21.78 -9.83
N LEU A 72 -11.88 -20.58 -9.48
CA LEU A 72 -10.46 -20.23 -9.41
C LEU A 72 -9.93 -20.08 -7.98
N GLY A 73 -10.83 -20.12 -6.99
CA GLY A 73 -10.49 -19.75 -5.62
C GLY A 73 -10.28 -18.24 -5.44
N THR A 74 -9.86 -17.86 -4.23
CA THR A 74 -9.63 -16.45 -3.85
C THR A 74 -8.16 -16.07 -3.82
N GLU A 75 -7.27 -17.05 -3.92
CA GLU A 75 -5.83 -16.83 -3.85
C GLU A 75 -5.27 -16.37 -5.21
N PRO A 76 -4.20 -15.55 -5.20
CA PRO A 76 -3.56 -15.15 -6.44
C PRO A 76 -3.01 -16.36 -7.22
N LEU A 77 -3.20 -16.37 -8.53
CA LEU A 77 -2.73 -17.42 -9.43
C LEU A 77 -1.47 -16.98 -10.18
N THR A 78 -0.48 -17.87 -10.24
CA THR A 78 0.83 -17.64 -10.89
C THR A 78 1.23 -18.87 -11.70
N GLY A 79 2.32 -18.77 -12.48
CA GLY A 79 2.90 -19.91 -13.20
C GLY A 79 1.90 -20.63 -14.11
N ASP A 80 1.87 -21.96 -14.03
CA ASP A 80 0.99 -22.80 -14.87
C ASP A 80 -0.50 -22.49 -14.69
N ALA A 81 -0.92 -22.15 -13.46
CA ALA A 81 -2.31 -21.78 -13.18
C ALA A 81 -2.71 -20.48 -13.89
N LEU A 82 -1.80 -19.51 -13.97
CA LEU A 82 -1.99 -18.30 -14.77
C LEU A 82 -1.93 -18.60 -16.27
N ALA A 83 -0.97 -19.42 -16.71
CA ALA A 83 -0.78 -19.77 -18.12
C ALA A 83 -1.98 -20.52 -18.72
N ALA A 84 -2.74 -21.23 -17.89
CA ALA A 84 -3.99 -21.89 -18.28
C ALA A 84 -5.15 -20.91 -18.55
N LEU A 85 -5.04 -19.64 -18.15
CA LEU A 85 -6.10 -18.66 -18.31
C LEU A 85 -5.99 -17.92 -19.65
N SER A 86 -7.13 -17.75 -20.32
CA SER A 86 -7.25 -16.75 -21.39
C SER A 86 -7.28 -15.35 -20.79
N MET A 87 -6.27 -14.54 -21.11
CA MET A 87 -6.05 -13.21 -20.52
C MET A 87 -6.15 -12.12 -21.58
N ASP A 88 -7.27 -11.39 -21.60
CA ASP A 88 -7.44 -10.18 -22.40
C ASP A 88 -7.08 -8.92 -21.59
N ASP A 89 -7.04 -7.76 -22.25
CA ASP A 89 -6.73 -6.47 -21.62
C ASP A 89 -7.70 -6.13 -20.48
N ALA A 90 -8.97 -6.50 -20.62
CA ALA A 90 -9.99 -6.22 -19.61
C ALA A 90 -9.71 -7.01 -18.33
N ARG A 91 -9.38 -8.30 -18.45
CA ARG A 91 -9.05 -9.22 -17.36
C ARG A 91 -7.73 -8.83 -16.71
N TRP A 92 -6.71 -8.47 -17.49
CA TRP A 92 -5.45 -7.91 -16.96
C TRP A 92 -5.69 -6.63 -16.16
N GLY A 93 -6.43 -5.68 -16.71
CA GLY A 93 -6.74 -4.42 -16.02
C GLY A 93 -7.56 -4.63 -14.74
N ALA A 94 -8.50 -5.58 -14.74
CA ALA A 94 -9.29 -5.93 -13.56
C ALA A 94 -8.45 -6.62 -12.48
N SER A 95 -7.59 -7.57 -12.88
CA SER A 95 -6.60 -8.22 -12.01
C SER A 95 -5.71 -7.19 -11.33
N ALA A 96 -5.09 -6.29 -12.10
CA ALA A 96 -4.19 -5.27 -11.56
C ALA A 96 -4.88 -4.34 -10.56
N ARG A 97 -6.13 -3.93 -10.82
CA ARG A 97 -6.90 -3.13 -9.84
C ARG A 97 -7.08 -3.88 -8.52
N ARG A 98 -7.39 -5.18 -8.56
CA ARG A 98 -7.53 -6.00 -7.35
C ARG A 98 -6.19 -6.22 -6.66
N GLY A 99 -5.12 -6.50 -7.42
CA GLY A 99 -3.76 -6.61 -6.89
C GLY A 99 -3.32 -5.35 -6.15
N VAL A 100 -3.51 -4.17 -6.76
CA VAL A 100 -3.26 -2.88 -6.12
C VAL A 100 -4.09 -2.72 -4.84
N GLN A 101 -5.38 -3.04 -4.86
CA GLN A 101 -6.22 -2.95 -3.65
C GLN A 101 -5.72 -3.88 -2.54
N ARG A 102 -5.28 -5.09 -2.88
CA ARG A 102 -4.66 -6.01 -1.91
C ARG A 102 -3.33 -5.48 -1.38
N MET A 103 -2.48 -4.86 -2.20
CA MET A 103 -1.24 -4.22 -1.76
C MET A 103 -1.52 -3.03 -0.82
N LEU A 104 -2.50 -2.19 -1.16
CA LEU A 104 -2.95 -1.10 -0.29
C LEU A 104 -3.49 -1.64 1.04
N ALA A 105 -4.13 -2.81 1.06
CA ALA A 105 -4.59 -3.45 2.28
C ALA A 105 -3.46 -3.97 3.18
N HIS A 106 -2.22 -4.04 2.68
CA HIS A 106 -1.00 -4.36 3.43
C HIS A 106 -0.13 -3.12 3.69
N GLY A 107 -0.71 -1.91 3.60
CA GLY A 107 0.05 -0.67 3.85
C GLY A 107 1.11 -0.34 2.79
N THR A 108 1.04 -0.96 1.61
CA THR A 108 1.95 -0.64 0.51
C THR A 108 1.57 0.70 -0.10
N VAL A 109 2.52 1.63 -0.19
CA VAL A 109 2.33 2.97 -0.76
C VAL A 109 3.05 3.14 -2.11
N ALA A 110 4.01 2.25 -2.40
CA ALA A 110 4.66 2.16 -3.69
C ALA A 110 5.05 0.71 -4.02
N ALA A 111 5.20 0.41 -5.31
CA ALA A 111 5.66 -0.87 -5.80
C ALA A 111 6.91 -0.69 -6.66
N ALA A 112 7.95 -1.48 -6.38
CA ALA A 112 9.13 -1.55 -7.22
C ALA A 112 8.83 -2.43 -8.44
N CYS A 113 8.91 -1.85 -9.63
CA CYS A 113 8.62 -2.53 -10.88
C CYS A 113 9.81 -2.42 -11.82
N GLU A 114 10.01 -3.45 -12.62
CA GLU A 114 10.63 -3.27 -13.93
C GLU A 114 9.72 -2.41 -14.81
N SER A 115 10.18 -2.08 -16.01
CA SER A 115 9.31 -1.41 -16.99
C SER A 115 8.05 -2.23 -17.19
N MET A 116 6.89 -1.72 -16.75
CA MET A 116 5.62 -2.41 -16.97
C MET A 116 5.31 -2.44 -18.47
N HIS A 117 4.99 -3.62 -19.00
CA HIS A 117 4.77 -3.81 -20.43
C HIS A 117 3.28 -3.79 -20.79
N ASN A 118 2.41 -4.25 -19.89
CA ASN A 118 0.99 -4.35 -20.12
C ASN A 118 0.31 -2.99 -19.91
N ARG A 119 -0.27 -2.44 -20.98
CA ARG A 119 -0.92 -1.12 -20.94
C ARG A 119 -2.11 -1.09 -19.98
N ALA A 120 -2.93 -2.12 -19.93
CA ALA A 120 -4.09 -2.18 -19.04
C ALA A 120 -3.67 -2.20 -17.56
N VAL A 121 -2.56 -2.87 -17.24
CA VAL A 121 -1.95 -2.86 -15.90
C VAL A 121 -1.42 -1.47 -15.56
N ARG A 122 -0.64 -0.85 -16.45
CA ARG A 122 -0.12 0.52 -16.25
C ARG A 122 -1.24 1.53 -15.98
N ASP A 123 -2.30 1.48 -16.77
CA ASP A 123 -3.45 2.39 -16.62
C ASP A 123 -4.20 2.13 -15.30
N ALA A 124 -4.26 0.88 -14.84
CA ALA A 124 -4.84 0.53 -13.55
C ALA A 124 -4.00 1.06 -12.37
N VAL A 125 -2.68 0.84 -12.42
CA VAL A 125 -1.74 1.31 -11.38
C VAL A 125 -1.74 2.83 -11.31
N HIS A 126 -1.58 3.51 -12.43
CA HIS A 126 -1.58 4.97 -12.49
C HIS A 126 -2.85 5.59 -11.88
N ARG A 127 -4.04 5.05 -12.22
CA ARG A 127 -5.32 5.57 -11.70
C ARG A 127 -5.53 5.34 -10.21
N SER A 128 -4.85 4.35 -9.62
CA SER A 128 -4.93 4.12 -8.18
C SER A 128 -4.18 5.18 -7.37
N GLY A 129 -3.12 5.75 -7.95
CA GLY A 129 -2.18 6.64 -7.29
C GLY A 129 -1.03 5.93 -6.55
N LEU A 130 -1.00 4.59 -6.55
CA LEU A 130 0.12 3.80 -6.02
C LEU A 130 1.44 4.28 -6.63
N GLY A 131 2.45 4.53 -5.80
CA GLY A 131 3.78 4.91 -6.28
C GLY A 131 4.39 3.78 -7.11
N VAL A 132 5.13 4.12 -8.16
CA VAL A 132 5.95 3.16 -8.90
C VAL A 132 7.39 3.59 -8.78
N VAL A 133 8.25 2.69 -8.32
CA VAL A 133 9.69 2.90 -8.23
C VAL A 133 10.33 1.96 -9.26
N GLY A 134 11.26 2.47 -10.06
CA GLY A 134 12.01 1.61 -10.98
C GLY A 134 12.96 0.70 -10.21
N ARG A 135 13.04 -0.58 -10.58
CA ARG A 135 14.08 -1.50 -10.10
C ARG A 135 14.83 -2.15 -11.25
N LEU A 136 16.05 -2.59 -10.97
CA LEU A 136 16.88 -3.37 -11.88
C LEU A 136 16.93 -4.82 -11.42
N GLY A 137 16.45 -5.73 -12.27
CA GLY A 137 16.46 -7.17 -12.01
C GLY A 137 15.50 -7.60 -10.89
N ARG A 138 15.24 -8.91 -10.84
CA ARG A 138 14.36 -9.52 -9.84
C ARG A 138 15.04 -9.59 -8.46
N PRO A 139 14.41 -9.10 -7.38
CA PRO A 139 14.90 -9.29 -6.02
C PRO A 139 15.01 -10.78 -5.67
N GLY A 140 15.88 -11.13 -4.70
CA GLY A 140 15.85 -12.47 -4.09
C GLY A 140 14.53 -12.73 -3.34
N GLY A 141 14.33 -13.91 -2.76
CA GLY A 141 13.10 -14.21 -2.00
C GLY A 141 11.88 -14.51 -2.89
N ALA A 142 10.67 -14.38 -2.31
CA ALA A 142 9.40 -14.71 -2.96
C ALA A 142 8.47 -13.50 -3.05
N ALA A 143 7.75 -13.37 -4.16
CA ALA A 143 6.74 -12.32 -4.31
C ALA A 143 5.57 -12.57 -3.35
N SER A 144 5.30 -11.60 -2.47
CA SER A 144 4.17 -11.64 -1.54
C SER A 144 3.51 -10.27 -1.42
N LEU A 145 2.19 -10.29 -1.17
CA LEU A 145 1.42 -9.08 -0.83
C LEU A 145 1.85 -8.51 0.52
N ASP A 146 2.30 -9.36 1.45
CA ASP A 146 2.87 -8.97 2.74
C ASP A 146 4.40 -8.85 2.59
N PRO A 147 4.99 -7.64 2.70
CA PRO A 147 6.42 -7.43 2.59
C PRO A 147 7.27 -8.23 3.58
N TYR A 148 6.74 -8.60 4.75
CA TYR A 148 7.47 -9.43 5.72
C TYR A 148 7.49 -10.91 5.33
N ALA A 149 6.59 -11.36 4.45
CA ALA A 149 6.54 -12.73 3.96
C ALA A 149 7.41 -12.97 2.72
N CYS A 150 8.14 -11.96 2.24
CA CYS A 150 8.96 -12.08 1.03
C CYS A 150 10.28 -12.83 1.23
N GLY A 151 10.67 -13.13 2.47
CA GLY A 151 12.00 -13.71 2.78
C GLY A 151 13.16 -12.73 2.58
N MET A 152 12.85 -11.44 2.44
CA MET A 152 13.77 -10.30 2.36
C MET A 152 13.36 -9.27 3.41
N PRO A 153 14.28 -8.40 3.86
CA PRO A 153 13.90 -7.27 4.73
C PRO A 153 12.81 -6.41 4.08
N ALA A 154 11.77 -6.10 4.85
CA ALA A 154 10.69 -5.24 4.37
C ALA A 154 11.20 -3.80 4.15
N GLU A 155 10.93 -3.24 2.97
CA GLU A 155 11.38 -1.90 2.58
C GLU A 155 10.30 -0.87 2.92
N PHE A 156 10.62 0.09 3.78
CA PHE A 156 9.75 1.23 4.08
C PHE A 156 10.02 2.38 3.09
N ALA A 157 8.98 3.15 2.77
CA ALA A 157 9.17 4.44 2.14
C ALA A 157 9.94 5.39 3.08
N PRO A 158 10.60 6.45 2.55
CA PRO A 158 11.31 7.40 3.40
C PRO A 158 10.40 8.01 4.47
N PRO A 159 10.92 8.41 5.64
CA PRO A 159 10.14 9.05 6.70
C PRO A 159 9.24 10.21 6.21
N ARG A 160 8.10 10.42 6.87
CA ARG A 160 7.16 11.50 6.53
C ARG A 160 7.40 12.71 7.42
N GLU A 161 7.83 13.78 6.79
CA GLU A 161 8.09 15.09 7.40
C GLU A 161 7.36 16.20 6.64
N GLN A 162 7.40 17.43 7.15
CA GLN A 162 6.85 18.58 6.45
C GLN A 162 7.40 18.68 5.01
N GLY A 163 6.51 18.86 4.03
CA GLY A 163 6.87 18.90 2.60
C GLY A 163 6.95 17.52 1.93
N SER A 164 6.85 16.42 2.68
CA SER A 164 6.73 15.08 2.12
C SER A 164 5.42 14.91 1.35
N ALA A 165 5.42 14.03 0.34
CA ALA A 165 4.17 13.53 -0.24
C ALA A 165 3.36 12.79 0.85
N ALA A 166 2.05 13.03 0.91
CA ALA A 166 1.13 12.41 1.85
C ALA A 166 0.85 10.95 1.45
N ARG A 167 1.82 10.10 1.75
CA ARG A 167 1.84 8.65 1.52
C ARG A 167 2.30 7.97 2.81
N PHE A 168 1.41 7.25 3.47
CA PHE A 168 1.70 6.57 4.74
C PHE A 168 0.67 5.48 5.00
N ALA A 169 0.99 4.59 5.95
CA ALA A 169 0.10 3.53 6.37
C ALA A 169 -0.01 3.49 7.90
N VAL A 170 -1.07 2.87 8.39
CA VAL A 170 -1.32 2.69 9.82
C VAL A 170 -1.60 1.22 10.08
N PHE A 171 -0.99 0.69 11.15
CA PHE A 171 -1.04 -0.72 11.51
C PHE A 171 -1.53 -0.87 12.95
N ASP A 172 -2.46 -1.80 13.17
CA ASP A 172 -3.05 -2.09 14.49
C ASP A 172 -2.15 -3.02 15.32
N VAL A 173 -1.00 -2.45 15.68
CA VAL A 173 0.07 -3.03 16.49
C VAL A 173 0.69 -1.91 17.34
N PRO A 174 1.22 -2.22 18.53
CA PRO A 174 1.78 -1.21 19.42
C PRO A 174 3.12 -0.68 18.95
N ASP A 175 3.88 -1.44 18.16
CA ASP A 175 5.24 -1.11 17.72
C ASP A 175 5.67 -1.83 16.44
N GLU A 176 6.82 -1.41 15.91
CA GLU A 176 7.44 -1.92 14.68
C GLU A 176 7.94 -3.36 14.83
N THR A 177 8.26 -3.80 16.05
CA THR A 177 8.67 -5.18 16.34
C THR A 177 7.48 -6.12 16.17
N GLU A 178 6.35 -5.81 16.80
CA GLU A 178 5.11 -6.57 16.66
C GLU A 178 4.56 -6.49 15.23
N LEU A 179 4.76 -5.35 14.53
CA LEU A 179 4.47 -5.26 13.09
C LEU A 179 5.24 -6.31 12.28
N ALA A 180 6.53 -6.48 12.55
CA ALA A 180 7.36 -7.47 11.86
C ALA A 180 6.97 -8.91 12.20
N GLU A 181 6.54 -9.18 13.44
CA GLU A 181 6.10 -10.51 13.88
C GLU A 181 4.73 -10.90 13.32
N ARG A 182 3.77 -9.96 13.31
CA ARG A 182 2.38 -10.20 12.89
C ARG A 182 2.14 -9.98 11.41
N GLY A 183 3.04 -9.28 10.73
CA GLY A 183 2.97 -8.98 9.30
C GLY A 183 2.09 -7.78 8.96
N ALA A 184 2.17 -7.38 7.68
CA ALA A 184 1.54 -6.18 7.16
C ALA A 184 0.01 -6.29 7.02
N ALA A 185 -0.55 -7.49 7.15
CA ALA A 185 -2.01 -7.71 7.22
C ALA A 185 -2.69 -7.05 8.43
N THR A 186 -1.90 -6.56 9.40
CA THR A 186 -2.36 -5.70 10.51
C THR A 186 -2.71 -4.27 10.08
N CYS A 187 -2.50 -3.91 8.81
CA CYS A 187 -2.84 -2.58 8.30
C CYS A 187 -4.33 -2.27 8.45
N VAL A 188 -4.62 -1.08 8.97
CA VAL A 188 -5.99 -0.55 9.13
C VAL A 188 -6.29 0.64 8.24
N ALA A 189 -5.27 1.33 7.74
CA ALA A 189 -5.43 2.45 6.83
C ALA A 189 -4.20 2.66 5.95
N THR A 190 -4.45 3.00 4.69
CA THR A 190 -3.39 3.42 3.75
C THR A 190 -3.81 4.72 3.09
N VAL A 191 -2.94 5.71 3.14
CA VAL A 191 -3.13 7.04 2.56
C VAL A 191 -2.15 7.21 1.41
N VAL A 192 -2.65 7.62 0.25
CA VAL A 192 -1.83 7.89 -0.94
C VAL A 192 -2.34 9.15 -1.62
N ALA A 193 -1.41 10.07 -1.92
CA ALA A 193 -1.74 11.41 -2.43
C ALA A 193 -2.78 12.12 -1.53
N GLY A 194 -2.65 11.95 -0.21
CA GLY A 194 -3.55 12.51 0.80
C GLY A 194 -4.97 11.94 0.84
N ARG A 195 -5.26 10.93 0.02
CA ARG A 195 -6.56 10.22 0.02
C ARG A 195 -6.43 8.95 0.85
N LEU A 196 -7.41 8.70 1.71
CA LEU A 196 -7.57 7.43 2.41
C LEU A 196 -8.07 6.38 1.39
N VAL A 197 -7.12 5.64 0.79
CA VAL A 197 -7.38 4.69 -0.31
C VAL A 197 -7.68 3.28 0.19
N TYR A 198 -7.27 2.96 1.42
CA TYR A 198 -7.69 1.75 2.13
C TYR A 198 -8.07 2.11 3.56
N ARG A 199 -9.13 1.48 4.04
CA ARG A 199 -9.56 1.52 5.44
C ARG A 199 -10.17 0.17 5.79
N ARG A 200 -9.62 -0.51 6.79
CA ARG A 200 -10.23 -1.71 7.37
C ARG A 200 -11.54 -1.31 8.07
N ARG A 201 -12.60 -2.07 7.81
CA ARG A 201 -13.92 -1.85 8.40
C ARG A 201 -13.97 -2.39 9.81
#